data_AF-A0A0L8FIL9-F1
#
_entry.id   AF-A0A0L8FIL9-F1
#
_cell.length_a   1.000
_cell.length_b   1.000
_cell.length_c   1.000
_cell.angle_alpha   90.00
_cell.angle_beta   90.00
_cell.angle_gamma   90.00
#
_symmetry.space_group_name_H-M   'P 1'
#
loop_
_entity.id
_entity.type
_entity.pdbx_description
1 polymer ?
#
loop_
_entity_poly.entity_id
_entity_poly.type
_entity_poly.pdbx_seq_one_letter_code
_entity_poly.pdbx_strand_id
1 'polypeptide(L)'
;MAGTVQTALALAPPLLAPLMLFGGLFLNTGSIPDYFIWLKYISWFSYSVEVITVNQWENVQNITCKKYEPCKFSTGEDVIKFLNFSEENYKLDFIMMAVLFVGFRLVGYFCLLLRARCCSRNSCCC
;
A
#
# COMPACT_ATOMS: atom_id res chain seq x y z
N MET A 1 12.00 11.81 -24.82
CA MET A 1 10.57 11.53 -24.56
C MET A 1 10.27 11.05 -23.13
N ALA A 2 11.21 10.42 -22.41
CA ALA A 2 10.98 9.92 -21.03
C ALA A 2 11.34 10.94 -19.90
N GLY A 3 11.18 12.25 -20.11
CA GLY A 3 11.70 13.27 -19.17
C GLY A 3 10.78 14.46 -18.90
N THR A 4 9.51 14.40 -19.31
CA THR A 4 8.53 15.47 -19.09
C THR A 4 7.54 15.07 -17.98
N VAL A 5 6.95 16.07 -17.31
CA VAL A 5 5.99 15.83 -16.22
C VAL A 5 4.77 15.05 -16.72
N GLN A 6 4.35 15.29 -17.96
CA GLN A 6 3.21 14.63 -18.58
C GLN A 6 3.41 13.12 -18.71
N THR A 7 4.61 12.64 -19.06
CA THR A 7 4.86 11.19 -19.15
C THR A 7 4.90 10.55 -17.77
N ALA A 8 5.46 11.23 -16.76
CA ALA A 8 5.42 10.74 -15.38
C ALA A 8 3.97 10.62 -14.86
N LEU A 9 3.12 11.61 -15.12
CA LEU A 9 1.70 11.58 -14.72
C LEU A 9 0.91 10.50 -15.47
N ALA A 10 1.20 10.27 -16.75
CA ALA A 10 0.54 9.22 -17.52
C ALA A 10 0.90 7.80 -17.04
N LEU A 11 2.10 7.61 -16.49
CA LEU A 11 2.55 6.31 -15.96
C LEU A 11 2.10 6.04 -14.53
N ALA A 12 1.71 7.07 -13.77
CA ALA A 12 1.33 6.88 -12.37
C ALA A 12 0.11 5.94 -12.20
N PRO A 13 -1.02 6.08 -12.92
CA PRO A 13 -2.17 5.19 -12.76
C PRO A 13 -1.88 3.70 -13.01
N PRO A 14 -1.24 3.27 -14.13
CA PRO A 14 -0.96 1.85 -14.35
C PRO A 14 0.07 1.28 -13.36
N LEU A 15 0.92 2.11 -12.76
CA LEU A 15 1.83 1.69 -11.67
C LEU A 15 1.11 1.54 -10.33
N LEU A 16 0.16 2.42 -10.03
CA LEU A 16 -0.60 2.38 -8.77
C LEU A 16 -1.69 1.30 -8.77
N ALA A 17 -2.30 1.02 -9.93
CA ALA A 17 -3.37 0.04 -10.06
C ALA A 17 -3.05 -1.33 -9.46
N PRO A 18 -1.92 -2.01 -9.78
CA PRO A 18 -1.59 -3.29 -9.16
C PRO A 18 -1.31 -3.14 -7.65
N LEU A 19 -0.70 -2.04 -7.21
CA LEU A 19 -0.42 -1.79 -5.79
C LEU A 19 -1.71 -1.63 -4.96
N MET A 20 -2.75 -1.04 -5.54
CA MET A 20 -4.07 -0.94 -4.93
C MET A 20 -4.82 -2.28 -4.96
N LEU A 21 -4.76 -3.01 -6.07
CA LEU A 21 -5.45 -4.30 -6.24
C LEU A 21 -4.98 -5.33 -5.21
N PHE A 22 -3.67 -5.45 -5.02
CA PHE A 22 -3.04 -6.36 -4.06
C PHE A 22 -2.85 -5.74 -2.67
N GLY A 23 -3.30 -4.51 -2.45
CA GLY A 23 -3.17 -3.77 -1.19
C GLY A 23 -4.25 -4.09 -0.15
N GLY A 24 -4.97 -5.21 -0.27
CA GLY A 24 -5.96 -5.64 0.73
C GLY A 24 -7.34 -4.99 0.65
N LEU A 25 -7.55 -4.00 -0.24
CA LEU A 25 -8.85 -3.33 -0.42
C LEU A 25 -9.81 -4.12 -1.33
N PHE A 26 -9.32 -4.64 -2.44
CA PHE A 26 -10.14 -5.31 -3.46
C PHE A 26 -10.06 -6.84 -3.39
N LEU A 27 -8.90 -7.35 -2.98
CA LEU A 27 -8.64 -8.77 -2.82
C LEU A 27 -8.17 -9.01 -1.39
N ASN A 28 -8.65 -10.11 -0.80
CA ASN A 28 -8.14 -10.58 0.48
C ASN A 28 -6.65 -10.91 0.35
N THR A 29 -5.84 -10.46 1.29
CA THR A 29 -4.39 -10.68 1.23
C THR A 29 -4.00 -12.15 1.30
N GLY A 30 -4.84 -13.00 1.92
CA GLY A 30 -4.65 -14.46 1.94
C GLY A 30 -4.97 -15.17 0.61
N SER A 31 -5.54 -14.47 -0.37
CA SER A 31 -5.83 -15.02 -1.70
C SER A 31 -4.80 -14.61 -2.76
N ILE A 32 -3.76 -13.88 -2.37
CA ILE A 32 -2.69 -13.44 -3.27
C ILE A 32 -1.75 -14.62 -3.55
N PRO A 33 -1.53 -15.00 -4.82
CA PRO A 33 -0.57 -16.05 -5.14
C PRO A 33 0.88 -15.68 -4.76
N ASP A 34 1.68 -16.67 -4.36
CA ASP A 34 3.04 -16.47 -3.84
C ASP A 34 3.95 -15.66 -4.78
N TYR A 35 3.79 -15.80 -6.10
CA TYR A 35 4.57 -15.07 -7.09
C TYR A 35 4.26 -13.56 -7.15
N PHE A 36 3.12 -13.13 -6.60
CA PHE A 36 2.73 -11.72 -6.51
C PHE A 36 2.81 -11.15 -5.09
N ILE A 37 3.22 -11.93 -4.09
CA ILE A 37 3.21 -11.49 -2.69
C ILE A 37 4.11 -10.27 -2.43
N TRP A 38 5.19 -10.11 -3.20
CA TRP A 38 6.10 -8.96 -3.10
C TRP A 38 5.40 -7.62 -3.36
N LEU A 39 4.35 -7.59 -4.20
CA LEU A 39 3.56 -6.38 -4.47
C LEU A 39 2.88 -5.87 -3.20
N LYS A 40 2.45 -6.77 -2.31
CA LYS A 40 1.91 -6.42 -0.99
C LYS A 40 2.95 -5.63 -0.19
N TYR A 41 4.18 -6.14 -0.10
CA TYR A 41 5.23 -5.59 0.75
C TYR A 41 5.78 -4.23 0.28
N ILE A 42 5.74 -3.96 -1.03
CA ILE A 42 6.14 -2.65 -1.57
C ILE A 42 4.98 -1.65 -1.62
N SER A 43 3.74 -2.11 -1.39
CA SER A 43 2.55 -1.28 -1.48
C SER A 43 2.26 -0.61 -0.14
N TRP A 44 2.41 0.72 -0.11
CA TRP A 44 1.92 1.52 1.02
C TRP A 44 0.40 1.41 1.21
N PHE A 45 -0.36 0.98 0.18
CA PHE A 45 -1.80 0.68 0.34
C PHE A 45 -2.02 -0.52 1.24
N SER A 46 -1.20 -1.58 1.15
CA SER A 46 -1.38 -2.77 2.00
C SER A 46 -1.31 -2.41 3.49
N TYR A 47 -0.26 -1.70 3.88
CA TYR A 47 -0.06 -1.32 5.28
C TYR A 47 -1.11 -0.33 5.77
N SER A 48 -1.49 0.64 4.93
CA SER A 48 -2.50 1.65 5.33
C SER A 48 -3.90 1.04 5.47
N VAL A 49 -4.29 0.10 4.61
CA VAL A 49 -5.60 -0.58 4.71
C VAL A 49 -5.66 -1.44 5.97
N GLU A 50 -4.60 -2.17 6.32
CA GLU A 50 -4.54 -2.96 7.56
C GLU A 50 -4.66 -2.07 8.79
N VAL A 51 -3.85 -1.00 8.87
CA VAL A 51 -3.88 -0.01 9.97
C VAL A 51 -5.25 0.65 10.13
N ILE A 52 -5.87 1.11 9.02
CA ILE A 52 -7.18 1.77 9.07
C ILE A 52 -8.27 0.77 9.50
N THR A 53 -8.20 -0.47 9.00
CA THR A 53 -9.17 -1.52 9.34
C THR A 53 -9.08 -1.86 10.82
N VAL A 54 -7.89 -2.14 11.34
CA VAL A 54 -7.69 -2.41 12.77
C VAL A 54 -8.17 -1.22 13.61
N ASN A 55 -7.76 0.01 13.27
CA ASN A 55 -8.17 1.21 14.00
C ASN A 55 -9.71 1.39 14.03
N GLN A 56 -10.40 1.01 12.97
CA GLN A 56 -11.85 1.14 12.88
C GLN A 56 -12.61 0.03 13.61
N TRP A 57 -12.07 -1.19 13.66
CA TRP A 57 -12.82 -2.40 14.02
C TRP A 57 -12.36 -3.09 15.31
N GLU A 58 -11.14 -2.86 15.80
CA GLU A 58 -10.56 -3.53 17.00
C GLU A 58 -11.50 -3.50 18.22
N ASN A 59 -12.21 -2.39 18.43
CA ASN A 59 -13.05 -2.19 19.61
C ASN A 59 -14.57 -2.34 19.33
N VAL A 60 -14.96 -2.84 18.17
CA VAL A 60 -16.37 -3.00 17.80
C VAL A 60 -16.88 -4.38 18.22
N GLN A 61 -17.59 -4.42 19.35
CA GLN A 61 -18.06 -5.68 19.96
C GLN A 61 -19.41 -6.17 19.44
N ASN A 62 -20.16 -5.33 18.72
CA ASN A 62 -21.48 -5.71 18.21
C ASN A 62 -21.77 -5.02 16.88
N ILE A 63 -21.99 -5.82 15.85
CA ILE A 63 -22.50 -5.41 14.55
C ILE A 63 -23.92 -5.94 14.41
N THR A 64 -24.91 -5.05 14.52
CA THR A 64 -26.32 -5.44 14.47
C THR A 64 -26.69 -5.99 13.09
N CYS A 65 -26.94 -7.30 13.05
CA CYS A 65 -27.44 -7.97 11.87
C CYS A 65 -28.98 -7.91 11.77
N LYS A 66 -29.49 -7.81 10.54
CA LYS A 66 -30.94 -7.88 10.29
C LYS A 66 -31.44 -9.30 10.53
N LYS A 67 -32.60 -9.41 11.19
CA LYS A 67 -33.19 -10.66 11.71
C LYS A 67 -33.47 -11.76 10.66
N TYR A 68 -33.42 -11.43 9.37
CA TYR A 68 -33.75 -12.32 8.26
C TYR A 68 -32.64 -12.44 7.20
N GLU A 69 -31.45 -11.90 7.49
CA GLU A 69 -30.29 -11.99 6.59
C GLU A 69 -29.17 -12.79 7.28
N PRO A 70 -28.41 -13.63 6.55
CA PRO A 70 -27.26 -14.32 7.12
C PRO A 70 -26.23 -13.30 7.62
N CYS A 71 -25.94 -13.34 8.93
CA CYS A 71 -24.99 -12.46 9.58
C CYS A 71 -23.56 -12.95 9.33
N LYS A 72 -22.84 -12.28 8.42
CA LYS A 72 -21.46 -12.65 8.09
C LYS A 72 -20.45 -12.17 9.14
N PHE A 73 -20.74 -11.06 9.81
CA PHE A 73 -19.87 -10.42 10.80
C PHE A 73 -20.72 -10.00 12.00
N SER A 74 -20.37 -10.47 13.19
CA SER A 74 -21.03 -10.09 14.45
C SER A 74 -20.18 -9.14 15.28
N THR A 75 -18.86 -9.13 15.04
CA THR A 75 -17.87 -8.29 15.71
C THR A 75 -16.92 -7.67 14.70
N GLY A 76 -16.17 -6.64 15.10
CA GLY A 76 -15.10 -6.08 14.30
C GLY A 76 -13.92 -7.04 14.11
N GLU A 77 -13.68 -7.92 15.07
CA GLU A 77 -12.67 -8.99 14.94
C GLU A 77 -12.98 -9.93 13.77
N ASP A 78 -14.27 -10.23 13.54
CA ASP A 78 -14.70 -11.03 12.38
C ASP A 78 -14.34 -10.35 11.05
N VAL A 79 -14.42 -9.01 11.00
CA VAL A 79 -14.07 -8.21 9.82
C VAL A 79 -12.56 -8.23 9.58
N ILE A 80 -11.76 -8.03 10.63
CA ILE A 80 -10.29 -8.03 10.58
C ILE A 80 -9.79 -9.41 10.11
N LYS A 81 -10.29 -10.49 10.71
CA LYS A 81 -9.93 -11.87 10.32
C LYS A 81 -10.38 -12.21 8.91
N PHE A 82 -11.57 -11.76 8.50
CA PHE A 82 -12.06 -12.01 7.15
C PHE A 82 -11.18 -11.36 6.07
N LEU A 83 -10.50 -10.25 6.36
CA LEU A 83 -9.55 -9.61 5.45
C LEU A 83 -8.12 -10.17 5.54
N ASN A 84 -7.91 -11.15 6.43
CA ASN A 84 -6.61 -11.77 6.73
C ASN A 84 -5.60 -10.75 7.27
N PHE A 85 -6.08 -9.87 8.15
CA PHE A 85 -5.30 -8.88 8.90
C PHE A 85 -5.14 -9.28 10.36
N SER A 86 -4.16 -8.67 11.04
CA SER A 86 -3.92 -8.90 12.47
C SER A 86 -3.72 -7.58 13.22
N GLU A 87 -4.35 -7.46 14.39
CA GLU A 87 -4.15 -6.33 15.30
C GLU A 87 -2.71 -6.26 15.81
N GLU A 88 -2.02 -7.40 15.91
CA GLU A 88 -0.61 -7.48 16.32
C GLU A 88 0.33 -6.78 15.34
N ASN A 89 -0.04 -6.72 14.05
CA ASN A 89 0.77 -6.10 13.01
C ASN A 89 0.64 -4.57 12.99
N TYR A 90 -0.33 -3.99 13.69
CA TYR A 90 -0.65 -2.56 13.61
C TYR A 90 0.58 -1.65 13.71
N LYS A 91 1.45 -1.91 14.70
CA LYS A 91 2.68 -1.12 14.90
C LYS A 91 3.70 -1.35 13.78
N LEU A 92 3.85 -2.60 13.34
CA LEU A 92 4.78 -2.97 12.27
C LEU A 92 4.34 -2.33 10.95
N ASP A 93 3.05 -2.37 10.62
CA ASP A 93 2.50 -1.78 9.40
C ASP A 93 2.68 -0.26 9.37
N PHE A 94 2.43 0.41 10.50
CA PHE A 94 2.66 1.84 10.63
C PHE A 94 4.15 2.20 10.43
N ILE A 95 5.06 1.42 11.00
CA ILE A 95 6.51 1.60 10.82
C ILE A 95 6.91 1.35 9.36
N MET A 96 6.44 0.27 8.74
CA MET A 96 6.77 -0.07 7.35
C MET A 96 6.28 1.01 6.38
N MET A 97 5.12 1.61 6.63
CA MET A 97 4.63 2.75 5.87
C MET A 97 5.59 3.96 5.95
N ALA A 98 6.11 4.27 7.16
CA ALA A 98 7.09 5.33 7.35
C ALA A 98 8.43 5.00 6.63
N VAL A 99 8.89 3.75 6.73
CA VAL A 99 10.09 3.26 6.03
C VAL A 99 9.95 3.41 4.52
N LEU A 100 8.81 3.02 3.94
CA LEU A 100 8.55 3.19 2.51
C LEU A 100 8.54 4.66 2.11
N PHE A 101 7.89 5.54 2.89
CA PHE A 101 7.86 6.97 2.61
C PHE A 101 9.27 7.57 2.55
N VAL A 102 10.10 7.27 3.56
CA VAL A 102 11.50 7.73 3.58
C VAL A 102 12.29 7.09 2.45
N GLY A 103 12.12 5.79 2.20
CA GLY A 103 12.77 5.06 1.12
C GLY A 103 12.52 5.67 -0.25
N PHE A 104 11.25 5.94 -0.61
CA PHE A 104 10.91 6.58 -1.88
C PHE A 104 11.50 7.99 -2.02
N ARG A 105 11.54 8.77 -0.92
CA ARG A 105 12.18 10.09 -0.91
C ARG A 105 13.69 10.00 -1.13
N LEU A 106 14.35 9.05 -0.48
CA LEU A 106 15.78 8.80 -0.66
C LEU A 106 16.09 8.36 -2.09
N VAL A 107 15.32 7.42 -2.64
CA VAL A 107 15.46 6.99 -4.05
C VAL A 107 15.30 8.17 -4.99
N GLY A 108 14.27 9.01 -4.80
CA GLY A 108 14.07 10.22 -5.58
C GLY A 108 15.25 11.20 -5.47
N TYR A 109 15.75 11.43 -4.26
CA TYR A 109 16.93 12.27 -4.01
C TYR A 109 18.18 11.72 -4.71
N PHE A 110 18.46 10.42 -4.60
CA PHE A 110 19.60 9.80 -5.28
C PHE A 110 19.47 9.87 -6.80
N CYS A 111 18.29 9.59 -7.37
CA CYS A 111 18.04 9.74 -8.81
C CYS A 111 18.30 11.18 -9.29
N LEU A 112 17.85 12.18 -8.53
CA LEU A 112 18.09 13.59 -8.84
C LEU A 112 19.56 13.97 -8.70
N LEU A 113 20.24 13.50 -7.65
CA LEU A 113 21.67 13.71 -7.46
C LEU A 113 22.50 13.11 -8.59
N LEU A 114 22.18 11.88 -9.01
CA LEU A 114 22.86 11.22 -10.13
C LEU A 114 22.68 12.03 -11.42
N ARG A 115 21.45 12.49 -11.71
CA ARG A 115 21.17 13.36 -12.87
C ARG A 115 21.91 14.70 -12.77
N ALA A 116 21.91 15.36 -11.62
CA ALA A 116 22.58 16.64 -11.41
C ALA A 116 24.11 16.52 -11.57
N ARG A 117 24.71 15.45 -11.03
CA ARG A 117 26.15 15.17 -11.16
C ARG A 117 26.55 14.81 -12.59
N CYS A 118 25.72 14.07 -13.33
CA CYS A 118 25.96 13.80 -14.75
C CYS A 118 25.93 15.08 -15.58
N CYS A 119 24.99 15.99 -15.31
CA CYS A 119 24.91 17.29 -15.97
C CYS A 119 26.10 18.21 -15.62
N SER A 120 26.55 18.21 -14.36
CA SER A 120 27.69 19.02 -13.91
C SER A 120 29.04 18.51 -14.41
N ARG A 121 29.20 17.20 -14.66
CA ARG A 121 30.48 16.61 -15.07
C ARG A 121 30.71 16.66 -16.59
N ASN A 122 29.65 16.71 -17.39
CA ASN A 122 29.73 16.81 -18.84
C ASN A 122 29.01 18.08 -19.31
N SER A 123 29.76 19.13 -19.66
CA SER A 123 29.27 20.26 -20.46
C SER A 123 28.79 19.86 -21.88
N CYS A 124 28.66 18.57 -22.19
CA CYS A 124 28.05 18.04 -23.40
C CYS A 124 27.18 16.82 -23.07
N CYS A 125 25.88 17.02 -22.98
CA CYS A 125 24.87 16.22 -23.68
C CYS A 125 23.49 16.87 -23.46
N CYS A 126 23.03 17.54 -24.52
CA CYS A 126 21.62 17.82 -24.78
C CYS A 126 20.79 16.54 -24.78
#